data_AF-A0AAC9K4G9-F1
#
_entry.id   AF-A0AAC9K4G9-F1
#
_cell.length_a   1.000
_cell.length_b   1.000
_cell.length_c   1.000
_cell.angle_alpha   90.00
_cell.angle_beta   90.00
_cell.angle_gamma   90.00
#
_symmetry.space_group_name_H-M   'P 1'
#
loop_
_entity.id
_entity.type
_entity.pdbx_description
1 polymer ?
#
loop_
_entity_poly.entity_id
_entity_poly.type
_entity_poly.pdbx_seq_one_letter_code
_entity_poly.pdbx_strand_id
1 'polypeptide(L)'
;MALFSRRKKSADDVVADQFDTETEESADETPDGAEAPADAAEATPTIGISVQAFRGVGAQAGPEVELPGPDAPAASAPATAPAPAPAAPAPAPVAEPERRLPLAPAMPPEQTETVPGMKDNVLLRESLKEVEQGATNEQLLGVLRQALQGHMYIRVNGDARAQISEGKPLAVAVVRDGDRQFMLAFSSAAAVRDSVQLEKDPTATSAVAQPVTSVLQQVVSGDFAGLIVDNASAPHRVVFPSELLQKALEQADVDMTVKSLIAAPREQDTASKVGEALATKRMWVAVNEGNPGGQVGIAEAQTPDGKRFLQLFSHPLEVLALGRGDRPLPFEPLQLAKILSSHIDMAGVIIDPAGPSIVVERDALTSVLILAIDIDD
;
A
#
# COMPACT_ATOMS: atom_id res chain seq x y z
N MET A 1 20.24 -6.68 13.09
CA MET A 1 20.54 -5.34 12.55
C MET A 1 22.03 -5.24 12.23
N ALA A 2 22.41 -4.58 11.14
CA ALA A 2 23.80 -4.24 10.83
C ALA A 2 23.90 -2.72 10.65
N LEU A 3 24.84 -2.07 11.36
CA LEU A 3 24.94 -0.61 11.45
C LEU A 3 26.41 -0.17 11.33
N PHE A 4 26.76 0.49 10.23
CA PHE A 4 28.11 0.92 9.92
C PHE A 4 28.37 2.36 10.39
N SER A 5 29.29 2.54 11.34
CA SER A 5 29.84 3.84 11.73
C SER A 5 31.36 3.72 11.89
N ARG A 6 32.13 4.66 11.32
CA ARG A 6 33.59 4.70 11.38
C ARG A 6 34.05 5.75 12.40
N ARG A 7 34.06 5.41 13.69
CA ARG A 7 34.48 6.32 14.77
C ARG A 7 35.97 6.19 15.08
N LYS A 8 36.66 7.32 15.29
CA LYS A 8 38.04 7.39 15.81
C LYS A 8 38.00 7.63 17.33
N LYS A 9 38.95 7.07 18.08
CA LYS A 9 38.91 6.92 19.55
C LYS A 9 39.51 8.10 20.33
N SER A 10 38.73 8.64 21.27
CA SER A 10 39.09 9.31 22.55
C SER A 10 37.78 9.60 23.33
N ALA A 11 37.73 9.92 24.63
CA ALA A 11 38.36 9.38 25.85
C ALA A 11 37.86 10.23 27.04
N ASP A 12 37.29 9.59 28.07
CA ASP A 12 36.92 10.12 29.42
C ASP A 12 35.92 11.32 29.44
N ASP A 13 35.22 11.69 30.54
CA ASP A 13 35.24 11.22 31.94
C ASP A 13 33.83 11.31 32.62
N VAL A 14 33.71 10.99 33.92
CA VAL A 14 32.48 10.98 34.77
C VAL A 14 31.95 12.40 35.17
N VAL A 15 30.83 12.64 35.89
CA VAL A 15 30.22 11.99 37.08
C VAL A 15 28.67 12.19 37.19
N ALA A 16 28.06 11.73 38.30
CA ALA A 16 26.66 11.91 38.75
C ALA A 16 26.43 13.30 39.44
N ASP A 17 25.33 13.67 40.12
CA ASP A 17 24.26 12.90 40.80
C ASP A 17 22.94 13.69 41.05
N GLN A 18 22.00 13.09 41.80
CA GLN A 18 20.61 13.47 42.16
C GLN A 18 20.38 14.81 42.90
N PHE A 19 19.13 15.30 42.93
CA PHE A 19 18.26 15.36 44.15
C PHE A 19 16.82 15.88 43.90
N ASP A 20 15.86 15.42 44.72
CA ASP A 20 14.40 15.68 44.68
C ASP A 20 13.95 16.97 45.41
N THR A 21 12.65 17.32 45.34
CA THR A 21 11.74 17.62 46.49
C THR A 21 10.26 17.70 46.02
N GLU A 22 9.30 17.32 46.88
CA GLU A 22 7.82 17.49 46.76
C GLU A 22 7.38 18.94 47.21
N THR A 23 6.12 19.39 47.37
CA THR A 23 4.72 18.86 47.35
C THR A 23 3.81 19.98 46.73
N GLU A 24 2.49 20.22 46.83
CA GLU A 24 1.23 19.76 47.53
C GLU A 24 0.12 19.77 46.42
N GLU A 25 -0.81 18.82 46.26
CA GLU A 25 -2.03 18.44 47.03
C GLU A 25 -3.17 19.49 47.14
N SER A 26 -4.33 19.19 46.52
CA SER A 26 -5.70 19.57 46.97
C SER A 26 -6.80 18.92 46.11
N ALA A 27 -7.95 18.58 46.71
CA ALA A 27 -9.17 18.05 46.07
C ALA A 27 -10.18 19.21 45.76
N ASP A 28 -11.46 19.05 45.36
CA ASP A 28 -12.38 17.91 45.49
C ASP A 28 -13.64 17.97 44.58
N GLU A 29 -14.43 16.89 44.61
CA GLU A 29 -15.86 16.68 44.30
C GLU A 29 -16.54 17.16 42.99
N THR A 30 -17.20 16.20 42.33
CA THR A 30 -18.39 16.37 41.46
C THR A 30 -19.67 15.93 42.22
N PRO A 31 -20.88 16.36 41.84
CA PRO A 31 -21.82 15.34 41.35
C PRO A 31 -22.86 15.77 40.28
N ASP A 32 -23.14 14.82 39.38
CA ASP A 32 -24.42 14.42 38.76
C ASP A 32 -25.27 15.42 37.92
N GLY A 33 -26.05 14.86 36.98
CA GLY A 33 -26.99 15.56 36.10
C GLY A 33 -27.15 14.89 34.74
N ALA A 34 -28.14 13.99 34.60
CA ALA A 34 -28.41 13.26 33.35
C ALA A 34 -29.69 13.74 32.66
N GLU A 35 -29.60 14.07 31.36
CA GLU A 35 -30.74 14.04 30.44
C GLU A 35 -30.27 13.92 28.98
N ALA A 36 -31.10 13.31 28.12
CA ALA A 36 -30.93 13.24 26.67
C ALA A 36 -32.28 13.56 26.02
N PRO A 37 -32.31 14.16 24.81
CA PRO A 37 -32.81 13.34 23.69
C PRO A 37 -32.30 13.70 22.27
N ALA A 38 -32.60 12.76 21.35
CA ALA A 38 -32.95 12.94 19.94
C ALA A 38 -31.88 13.31 18.88
N ASP A 39 -31.78 12.40 17.91
CA ASP A 39 -31.40 12.54 16.50
C ASP A 39 -30.86 13.90 16.00
N ALA A 40 -29.56 13.91 15.69
CA ALA A 40 -29.01 14.66 14.58
C ALA A 40 -28.29 13.67 13.65
N ALA A 41 -28.75 13.53 12.41
CA ALA A 41 -28.10 12.65 11.44
C ALA A 41 -26.72 13.20 11.09
N GLU A 42 -25.65 12.44 11.37
CA GLU A 42 -24.29 12.86 11.05
C GLU A 42 -24.11 12.99 9.54
N ALA A 43 -23.84 14.23 9.09
CA ALA A 43 -23.39 14.48 7.73
C ALA A 43 -21.97 13.91 7.58
N THR A 44 -21.87 12.73 6.95
CA THR A 44 -20.59 12.04 6.71
C THR A 44 -19.58 12.98 6.04
N PRO A 45 -18.40 13.23 6.63
CA PRO A 45 -17.46 14.22 6.11
C PRO A 45 -16.84 13.77 4.78
N THR A 46 -17.19 14.46 3.70
CA THR A 46 -16.73 14.19 2.33
C THR A 46 -15.31 14.71 2.11
N ILE A 47 -14.31 13.98 2.59
CA ILE A 47 -12.88 14.30 2.39
C ILE A 47 -12.47 14.05 0.94
N GLY A 48 -12.35 15.11 0.15
CA GLY A 48 -11.77 15.07 -1.19
C GLY A 48 -10.26 14.86 -1.15
N ILE A 49 -9.78 13.72 -1.66
CA ILE A 49 -8.34 13.40 -1.72
C ILE A 49 -7.79 13.80 -3.09
N SER A 50 -6.92 14.81 -3.10
CA SER A 50 -6.18 15.25 -4.29
C SER A 50 -4.75 14.70 -4.29
N VAL A 51 -4.44 13.80 -5.22
CA VAL A 51 -3.05 13.34 -5.46
C VAL A 51 -2.40 14.27 -6.49
N GLN A 52 -1.23 14.82 -6.18
CA GLN A 52 -0.50 15.75 -7.06
C GLN A 52 0.91 15.23 -7.39
N ALA A 53 1.24 15.17 -8.68
CA ALA A 53 2.60 14.92 -9.14
C ALA A 53 3.49 16.16 -8.87
N PHE A 54 4.23 16.15 -7.75
CA PHE A 54 5.00 17.30 -7.28
C PHE A 54 6.05 17.77 -8.28
N ARG A 55 5.82 18.96 -8.85
CA ARG A 55 6.83 19.73 -9.60
C ARG A 55 7.62 20.56 -8.59
N GLY A 56 8.94 20.61 -8.77
CA GLY A 56 9.84 21.27 -7.83
C GLY A 56 9.58 22.77 -7.63
N VAL A 57 10.07 23.30 -6.51
CA VAL A 57 9.88 24.69 -6.06
C VAL A 57 10.09 25.71 -7.21
N GLY A 58 9.08 26.55 -7.42
CA GLY A 58 9.09 27.63 -8.44
C GLY A 58 8.18 27.42 -9.65
N ALA A 59 7.53 26.27 -9.82
CA ALA A 59 6.49 26.08 -10.83
C ALA A 59 5.12 26.58 -10.34
N GLN A 60 4.32 27.23 -11.21
CA GLN A 60 2.92 27.55 -10.91
C GLN A 60 2.08 26.26 -10.84
N ALA A 61 1.07 26.27 -9.96
CA ALA A 61 0.08 25.20 -9.88
C ALA A 61 -0.74 25.09 -11.18
N GLY A 62 -1.15 23.86 -11.51
CA GLY A 62 -2.15 23.62 -12.55
C GLY A 62 -3.55 24.03 -12.09
N PRO A 63 -4.54 24.11 -13.00
CA PRO A 63 -5.92 24.39 -12.62
C PRO A 63 -6.47 23.31 -11.68
N GLU A 64 -7.19 23.76 -10.68
CA GLU A 64 -7.95 22.92 -9.75
C GLU A 64 -9.18 22.32 -10.45
N VAL A 65 -9.49 21.05 -10.17
CA VAL A 65 -10.58 20.31 -10.82
C VAL A 65 -11.30 19.48 -9.77
N GLU A 66 -12.57 19.81 -9.53
CA GLU A 66 -13.45 19.03 -8.65
C GLU A 66 -13.79 17.67 -9.27
N LEU A 67 -14.01 16.66 -8.42
CA LEU A 67 -14.67 15.42 -8.81
C LEU A 67 -16.19 15.67 -8.91
N PRO A 68 -16.89 15.11 -9.92
CA PRO A 68 -18.33 15.30 -10.03
C PRO A 68 -19.06 14.67 -8.84
N GLY A 69 -19.91 15.46 -8.18
CA GLY A 69 -20.80 14.98 -7.13
C GLY A 69 -21.89 14.03 -7.64
N PRO A 70 -22.57 13.28 -6.74
CA PRO A 70 -23.47 12.18 -7.12
C PRO A 70 -24.75 12.57 -7.88
N ASP A 71 -25.08 13.86 -7.96
CA ASP A 71 -26.28 14.40 -8.62
C ASP A 71 -25.97 15.24 -9.89
N ALA A 72 -24.90 14.90 -10.62
CA ALA A 72 -24.63 15.49 -11.94
C ALA A 72 -25.59 14.91 -13.01
N PRO A 73 -26.54 15.69 -13.58
CA PRO A 73 -27.55 15.15 -14.47
C PRO A 73 -26.96 14.74 -15.84
N ALA A 74 -27.21 13.50 -16.26
CA ALA A 74 -26.78 13.00 -17.56
C ALA A 74 -27.44 13.80 -18.71
N ALA A 75 -26.62 14.31 -19.64
CA ALA A 75 -27.07 15.13 -20.75
C ALA A 75 -27.76 14.29 -21.84
N SER A 76 -29.10 14.22 -21.80
CA SER A 76 -29.93 13.51 -22.77
C SER A 76 -29.81 14.08 -24.19
N ALA A 77 -29.17 13.33 -25.10
CA ALA A 77 -29.15 13.64 -26.53
C ALA A 77 -30.47 13.19 -27.22
N PRO A 78 -31.02 13.93 -28.20
CA PRO A 78 -32.27 13.55 -28.87
C PRO A 78 -32.11 12.33 -29.78
N ALA A 79 -33.04 11.38 -29.68
CA ALA A 79 -33.10 10.24 -30.60
C ALA A 79 -33.69 10.64 -31.96
N THR A 80 -32.97 10.32 -33.04
CA THR A 80 -33.46 10.42 -34.43
C THR A 80 -33.24 9.09 -35.13
N ALA A 81 -34.31 8.48 -35.66
CA ALA A 81 -34.27 7.15 -36.26
C ALA A 81 -33.90 7.19 -37.76
N PRO A 82 -32.90 6.42 -38.23
CA PRO A 82 -32.62 6.22 -39.65
C PRO A 82 -33.32 4.98 -40.22
N ALA A 83 -33.63 5.03 -41.52
CA ALA A 83 -34.15 3.90 -42.30
C ALA A 83 -33.03 2.90 -42.70
N PRO A 84 -33.36 1.63 -43.03
CA PRO A 84 -32.34 0.60 -43.24
C PRO A 84 -31.55 0.76 -44.55
N ALA A 85 -30.25 0.49 -44.46
CA ALA A 85 -29.29 0.41 -45.57
C ALA A 85 -28.47 -0.91 -45.43
N PRO A 86 -27.86 -1.44 -46.51
CA PRO A 86 -27.38 -2.83 -46.53
C PRO A 86 -26.14 -3.09 -45.65
N ALA A 87 -25.95 -4.37 -45.30
CA ALA A 87 -24.98 -4.82 -44.31
C ALA A 87 -23.51 -4.50 -44.69
N ALA A 88 -22.80 -3.89 -43.74
CA ALA A 88 -21.34 -3.77 -43.76
C ALA A 88 -20.68 -5.09 -43.34
N PRO A 89 -19.42 -5.37 -43.73
CA PRO A 89 -18.66 -6.52 -43.24
C PRO A 89 -18.45 -6.45 -41.72
N ALA A 90 -18.27 -7.61 -41.09
CA ALA A 90 -18.09 -7.72 -39.65
C ALA A 90 -16.88 -6.89 -39.18
N PRO A 91 -16.97 -6.20 -38.02
CA PRO A 91 -15.83 -5.47 -37.47
C PRO A 91 -14.68 -6.44 -37.15
N ALA A 92 -13.46 -6.01 -37.44
CA ALA A 92 -12.27 -6.66 -36.90
C ALA A 92 -12.33 -6.62 -35.35
N PRO A 93 -11.74 -7.60 -34.65
CA PRO A 93 -11.69 -7.56 -33.19
C PRO A 93 -11.04 -6.25 -32.74
N VAL A 94 -11.79 -5.47 -31.96
CA VAL A 94 -11.23 -4.31 -31.26
C VAL A 94 -10.13 -4.86 -30.35
N ALA A 95 -8.89 -4.37 -30.54
CA ALA A 95 -7.81 -4.73 -29.63
C ALA A 95 -8.23 -4.36 -28.20
N GLU A 96 -8.10 -5.31 -27.25
CA GLU A 96 -8.32 -5.00 -25.84
C GLU A 96 -7.48 -3.76 -25.49
N PRO A 97 -8.02 -2.76 -24.78
CA PRO A 97 -7.22 -1.63 -24.35
C PRO A 97 -6.07 -2.17 -23.50
N GLU A 98 -4.83 -1.92 -23.94
CA GLU A 98 -3.64 -2.38 -23.25
C GLU A 98 -3.72 -1.96 -21.77
N ARG A 99 -3.49 -2.91 -20.85
CA ARG A 99 -3.66 -2.68 -19.42
C ARG A 99 -2.49 -1.83 -18.90
N ARG A 100 -2.63 -0.51 -18.99
CA ARG A 100 -1.62 0.52 -18.65
C ARG A 100 -1.44 0.71 -17.15
N LEU A 101 -1.20 -0.37 -16.42
CA LEU A 101 -0.94 -0.38 -14.99
C LEU A 101 0.37 -1.13 -14.73
N PRO A 102 1.17 -0.74 -13.72
CA PRO A 102 2.36 -1.49 -13.34
C PRO A 102 1.94 -2.83 -12.70
N LEU A 103 1.76 -3.82 -13.57
CA LEU A 103 1.64 -5.23 -13.24
C LEU A 103 3.05 -5.73 -12.90
N ALA A 104 3.26 -6.22 -11.68
CA ALA A 104 4.54 -6.87 -11.39
C ALA A 104 4.57 -8.26 -12.03
N PRO A 105 5.76 -8.83 -12.29
CA PRO A 105 5.88 -10.20 -12.74
C PRO A 105 5.15 -11.17 -11.79
N ALA A 106 4.51 -12.20 -12.34
CA ALA A 106 3.80 -13.21 -11.54
C ALA A 106 4.71 -13.89 -10.52
N MET A 107 5.97 -14.15 -10.89
CA MET A 107 7.00 -14.60 -9.95
C MET A 107 7.63 -13.40 -9.22
N PRO A 108 7.89 -13.51 -7.91
CA PRO A 108 8.62 -12.47 -7.16
C PRO A 108 10.03 -12.28 -7.75
N PRO A 109 10.51 -11.03 -7.89
CA PRO A 109 11.80 -10.77 -8.52
C PRO A 109 12.98 -11.20 -7.65
N GLU A 110 14.11 -11.46 -8.30
CA GLU A 110 15.38 -11.75 -7.64
C GLU A 110 15.75 -10.61 -6.67
N GLN A 111 16.15 -10.98 -5.46
CA GLN A 111 16.43 -10.06 -4.37
C GLN A 111 17.84 -9.48 -4.53
N THR A 112 17.95 -8.18 -4.79
CA THR A 112 19.26 -7.51 -4.91
C THR A 112 19.69 -6.88 -3.58
N GLU A 113 21.00 -6.86 -3.32
CA GLU A 113 21.59 -6.13 -2.18
C GLU A 113 22.61 -5.11 -2.69
N THR A 114 22.21 -3.84 -2.81
CA THR A 114 23.15 -2.76 -3.19
C THR A 114 24.21 -2.50 -2.10
N VAL A 115 23.93 -2.88 -0.84
CA VAL A 115 24.88 -2.96 0.26
C VAL A 115 24.74 -4.35 0.91
N PRO A 116 25.83 -5.13 1.07
CA PRO A 116 25.73 -6.49 1.62
C PRO A 116 25.04 -6.56 2.98
N GLY A 117 24.07 -7.47 3.11
CA GLY A 117 23.19 -7.62 4.27
C GLY A 117 22.04 -6.61 4.32
N MET A 118 21.80 -5.84 3.26
CA MET A 118 20.68 -4.92 3.11
C MET A 118 20.00 -5.10 1.75
N LYS A 119 18.79 -5.66 1.77
CA LYS A 119 18.00 -5.91 0.55
C LYS A 119 17.40 -4.62 -0.01
N ASP A 120 17.45 -4.47 -1.32
CA ASP A 120 16.71 -3.42 -2.01
C ASP A 120 15.24 -3.82 -2.15
N ASN A 121 14.34 -2.83 -2.14
CA ASN A 121 12.94 -3.02 -2.47
C ASN A 121 12.79 -3.09 -4.00
N VAL A 122 13.08 -4.26 -4.56
CA VAL A 122 13.12 -4.46 -6.01
C VAL A 122 11.76 -4.13 -6.65
N LEU A 123 10.65 -4.59 -6.06
CA LEU A 123 9.30 -4.33 -6.61
C LEU A 123 8.96 -2.84 -6.66
N LEU A 124 9.25 -2.09 -5.58
CA LEU A 124 9.14 -0.64 -5.58
C LEU A 124 10.07 0.00 -6.63
N ARG A 125 11.37 -0.37 -6.64
CA ARG A 125 12.36 0.19 -7.56
C ARG A 125 12.00 -0.01 -9.04
N GLU A 126 11.48 -1.18 -9.41
CA GLU A 126 11.10 -1.45 -10.80
C GLU A 126 9.81 -0.69 -11.15
N SER A 127 8.78 -0.69 -10.29
CA SER A 127 7.54 0.09 -10.53
C SER A 127 7.76 1.61 -10.63
N LEU A 128 8.77 2.16 -9.93
CA LEU A 128 9.17 3.56 -10.07
C LEU A 128 9.67 3.91 -11.47
N LYS A 129 10.29 2.97 -12.21
CA LYS A 129 10.78 3.19 -13.59
C LYS A 129 9.63 3.39 -14.59
N GLU A 130 8.44 2.88 -14.27
CA GLU A 130 7.22 3.07 -15.06
C GLU A 130 6.53 4.42 -14.77
N VAL A 131 7.04 5.21 -13.82
CA VAL A 131 6.56 6.58 -13.54
C VAL A 131 7.22 7.56 -14.51
N GLU A 132 6.42 8.08 -15.43
CA GLU A 132 6.79 9.14 -16.36
C GLU A 132 6.22 10.52 -15.95
N GLN A 133 6.61 11.58 -16.67
CA GLN A 133 6.10 12.93 -16.42
C GLN A 133 4.61 13.05 -16.76
N GLY A 134 3.78 13.12 -15.72
CA GLY A 134 2.31 13.16 -15.85
C GLY A 134 1.64 11.79 -15.66
N ALA A 135 2.31 10.85 -14.97
CA ALA A 135 1.74 9.56 -14.59
C ALA A 135 0.34 9.68 -13.96
N THR A 136 -0.55 8.74 -14.29
CA THR A 136 -1.94 8.74 -13.83
C THR A 136 -2.04 8.39 -12.34
N ASN A 137 -3.18 8.72 -11.73
CA ASN A 137 -3.49 8.28 -10.37
C ASN A 137 -3.41 6.74 -10.25
N GLU A 138 -3.81 6.01 -11.27
CA GLU A 138 -3.77 4.54 -11.29
C GLU A 138 -2.33 4.00 -11.31
N GLN A 139 -1.43 4.63 -12.06
CA GLN A 139 0.01 4.31 -12.01
C GLN A 139 0.58 4.59 -10.62
N LEU A 140 0.25 5.73 -10.00
CA LEU A 140 0.71 6.09 -8.66
C LEU A 140 0.18 5.13 -7.58
N LEU A 141 -1.08 4.70 -7.66
CA LEU A 141 -1.65 3.65 -6.80
C LEU A 141 -0.98 2.30 -7.04
N GLY A 142 -0.59 2.01 -8.29
CA GLY A 142 0.21 0.84 -8.65
C GLY A 142 1.61 0.83 -8.03
N VAL A 143 2.30 1.97 -7.97
CA VAL A 143 3.57 2.10 -7.22
C VAL A 143 3.34 1.97 -5.71
N LEU A 144 2.27 2.56 -5.16
CA LEU A 144 1.93 2.42 -3.74
C LEU A 144 1.66 0.95 -3.37
N ARG A 145 0.93 0.20 -4.20
CA ARG A 145 0.70 -1.25 -4.06
C ARG A 145 2.01 -2.04 -3.93
N GLN A 146 3.06 -1.62 -4.64
CA GLN A 146 4.40 -2.22 -4.58
C GLN A 146 5.28 -1.65 -3.44
N ALA A 147 4.98 -0.45 -2.94
CA ALA A 147 5.63 0.13 -1.76
C ALA A 147 5.20 -0.54 -0.44
N LEU A 148 4.01 -1.17 -0.40
CA LEU A 148 3.45 -1.83 0.80
C LEU A 148 4.12 -3.16 1.19
N GLN A 149 5.29 -3.51 0.64
CA GLN A 149 6.03 -4.73 1.00
C GLN A 149 7.52 -4.51 1.19
N GLY A 150 8.18 -5.43 1.91
CA GLY A 150 9.62 -5.43 2.08
C GLY A 150 10.11 -4.34 3.05
N HIS A 151 11.12 -3.58 2.64
CA HIS A 151 11.76 -2.53 3.43
C HIS A 151 11.89 -1.24 2.63
N MET A 152 12.13 -0.11 3.28
CA MET A 152 12.60 1.13 2.67
C MET A 152 13.80 1.66 3.46
N TYR A 153 14.66 2.43 2.80
CA TYR A 153 15.78 3.09 3.43
C TYR A 153 15.39 4.52 3.81
N ILE A 154 15.65 4.89 5.06
CA ILE A 154 15.48 6.27 5.56
C ILE A 154 16.86 6.91 5.69
N ARG A 155 17.01 8.10 5.12
CA ARG A 155 18.22 8.92 5.24
C ARG A 155 18.18 9.69 6.55
N VAL A 156 19.25 9.63 7.33
CA VAL A 156 19.35 10.22 8.69
C VAL A 156 20.52 11.20 8.73
N ASN A 157 20.26 12.40 9.24
CA ASN A 157 21.28 13.42 9.44
C ASN A 157 22.11 13.06 10.68
N GLY A 158 23.43 12.98 10.54
CA GLY A 158 24.35 12.47 11.56
C GLY A 158 24.45 10.93 11.60
N ASP A 159 25.00 10.39 12.70
CA ASP A 159 25.18 8.95 12.93
C ASP A 159 23.90 8.34 13.55
N ALA A 160 23.11 7.63 12.75
CA ALA A 160 21.90 6.95 13.21
C ALA A 160 22.16 5.90 14.29
N ARG A 161 23.33 5.24 14.28
CA ARG A 161 23.70 4.26 15.31
C ARG A 161 23.92 4.95 16.65
N ALA A 162 24.53 6.14 16.64
CA ALA A 162 24.70 6.96 17.83
C ALA A 162 23.33 7.37 18.40
N GLN A 163 22.46 7.95 17.57
CA GLN A 163 21.11 8.38 17.96
C GLN A 163 20.30 7.24 18.60
N ILE A 164 20.27 6.06 17.97
CA ILE A 164 19.61 4.86 18.51
C ILE A 164 20.23 4.43 19.85
N SER A 165 21.56 4.40 19.95
CA SER A 165 22.25 4.01 21.21
C SER A 165 22.10 5.01 22.34
N GLU A 166 21.76 6.26 22.02
CA GLU A 166 21.52 7.37 22.95
C GLU A 166 20.02 7.54 23.27
N GLY A 167 19.15 6.66 22.75
CA GLY A 167 17.69 6.73 22.94
C GLY A 167 17.01 7.92 22.24
N LYS A 168 17.69 8.59 21.31
CA LYS A 168 17.21 9.81 20.65
C LYS A 168 16.37 9.46 19.41
N PRO A 169 15.30 10.21 19.12
CA PRO A 169 14.59 10.11 17.84
C PRO A 169 15.56 10.26 16.66
N LEU A 170 15.32 9.49 15.59
CA LEU A 170 16.12 9.59 14.37
C LEU A 170 15.91 10.94 13.70
N ALA A 171 17.00 11.66 13.44
CA ALA A 171 16.99 12.94 12.73
C ALA A 171 16.81 12.73 11.21
N VAL A 172 15.63 12.23 10.81
CA VAL A 172 15.31 11.86 9.43
C VAL A 172 15.43 13.05 8.45
N ALA A 173 15.77 12.76 7.21
CA ALA A 173 15.84 13.76 6.16
C ALA A 173 14.43 14.14 5.66
N VAL A 174 14.21 15.44 5.51
CA VAL A 174 12.93 16.03 5.08
C VAL A 174 13.13 17.05 3.97
N VAL A 175 12.14 17.17 3.09
CA VAL A 175 11.99 18.30 2.16
C VAL A 175 10.86 19.19 2.69
N ARG A 176 11.04 20.51 2.60
CA ARG A 176 10.01 21.50 2.95
C ARG A 176 9.49 22.21 1.71
N ASP A 177 8.18 22.43 1.68
CA ASP A 177 7.48 23.18 0.63
C ASP A 177 6.43 24.07 1.28
N GLY A 178 6.78 25.35 1.47
CA GLY A 178 6.09 26.21 2.44
C GLY A 178 6.17 25.61 3.84
N ASP A 179 5.03 25.57 4.52
CA ASP A 179 4.88 24.97 5.86
C ASP A 179 4.83 23.43 5.83
N ARG A 180 4.61 22.83 4.65
CA ARG A 180 4.52 21.36 4.50
C ARG A 180 5.91 20.72 4.59
N GLN A 181 6.00 19.63 5.36
CA GLN A 181 7.22 18.84 5.49
C GLN A 181 6.96 17.41 4.98
N PHE A 182 7.83 16.90 4.11
CA PHE A 182 7.74 15.55 3.57
C PHE A 182 8.97 14.75 3.97
N MET A 183 8.78 13.54 4.50
CA MET A 183 9.90 12.65 4.83
C MET A 183 10.50 12.04 3.56
N LEU A 184 11.81 11.81 3.55
CA LEU A 184 12.51 11.12 2.46
C LEU A 184 12.72 9.63 2.76
N ALA A 185 12.21 8.78 1.88
CA ALA A 185 12.48 7.34 1.87
C ALA A 185 12.98 6.87 0.50
N PHE A 186 13.64 5.72 0.47
CA PHE A 186 14.32 5.23 -0.73
C PHE A 186 14.09 3.73 -0.97
N SER A 187 13.97 3.36 -2.24
CA SER A 187 13.79 1.98 -2.70
C SER A 187 15.02 1.10 -2.45
N SER A 188 16.21 1.71 -2.43
CA SER A 188 17.49 1.00 -2.50
C SER A 188 18.62 1.83 -1.90
N ALA A 189 19.69 1.17 -1.49
CA ALA A 189 20.91 1.87 -1.08
C ALA A 189 21.59 2.61 -2.26
N ALA A 190 21.20 2.33 -3.51
CA ALA A 190 21.61 3.12 -4.68
C ALA A 190 20.97 4.52 -4.61
N ALA A 191 19.64 4.59 -4.56
CA ALA A 191 18.90 5.86 -4.53
C ALA A 191 19.26 6.72 -3.29
N VAL A 192 19.64 6.10 -2.16
CA VAL A 192 20.23 6.83 -1.02
C VAL A 192 21.54 7.54 -1.41
N ARG A 193 22.48 6.85 -2.08
CA ARG A 193 23.74 7.48 -2.53
C ARG A 193 23.49 8.58 -3.53
N ASP A 194 22.51 8.43 -4.41
CA ASP A 194 22.18 9.41 -5.44
C ASP A 194 21.51 10.65 -4.82
N SER A 195 20.69 10.48 -3.79
CA SER A 195 20.19 11.57 -2.94
C SER A 195 21.30 12.29 -2.16
N VAL A 196 22.25 11.53 -1.58
CA VAL A 196 23.38 12.07 -0.81
C VAL A 196 24.36 12.87 -1.67
N GLN A 197 24.48 12.56 -2.96
CA GLN A 197 25.28 13.34 -3.93
C GLN A 197 24.72 14.75 -4.20
N LEU A 198 23.45 15.01 -3.86
CA LEU A 198 22.83 16.34 -4.00
C LEU A 198 23.02 17.23 -2.76
N GLU A 199 23.60 16.71 -1.68
CA GLU A 199 23.75 17.42 -0.41
C GLU A 199 25.03 18.26 -0.31
N LYS A 200 24.98 19.31 0.52
CA LYS A 200 26.11 20.21 0.77
C LYS A 200 27.21 19.57 1.63
N ASP A 201 26.85 18.62 2.48
CA ASP A 201 27.79 17.76 3.21
C ASP A 201 27.36 16.28 3.09
N PRO A 202 27.85 15.58 2.06
CA PRO A 202 27.59 14.14 1.90
C PRO A 202 28.18 13.25 3.02
N THR A 203 29.06 13.79 3.87
CA THR A 203 29.76 13.01 4.91
C THR A 203 29.05 13.00 6.26
N ALA A 204 28.21 14.01 6.53
CA ALA A 204 27.39 14.14 7.72
C ALA A 204 26.06 13.34 7.66
N THR A 205 25.95 12.34 6.78
CA THR A 205 24.70 11.59 6.53
C THR A 205 24.89 10.08 6.72
N SER A 206 23.92 9.42 7.33
CA SER A 206 23.80 7.95 7.39
C SER A 206 22.44 7.49 6.87
N ALA A 207 22.20 6.18 6.82
CA ALA A 207 20.92 5.62 6.41
C ALA A 207 20.62 4.34 7.19
N VAL A 208 19.32 4.06 7.37
CA VAL A 208 18.80 2.85 8.02
C VAL A 208 17.76 2.20 7.13
N ALA A 209 17.80 0.88 6.98
CA ALA A 209 16.71 0.12 6.38
C ALA A 209 15.67 -0.21 7.47
N GLN A 210 14.39 0.01 7.18
CA GLN A 210 13.26 -0.27 8.07
C GLN A 210 12.15 -1.01 7.30
N PRO A 211 11.30 -1.81 7.99
CA PRO A 211 10.08 -2.35 7.39
C PRO A 211 9.18 -1.21 6.89
N VAL A 212 8.51 -1.42 5.75
CA VAL A 212 7.70 -0.36 5.12
C VAL A 212 6.54 0.09 6.01
N THR A 213 5.92 -0.82 6.78
CA THR A 213 4.87 -0.49 7.74
C THR A 213 5.35 0.52 8.78
N SER A 214 6.54 0.32 9.35
CA SER A 214 7.16 1.27 10.29
C SER A 214 7.46 2.63 9.64
N VAL A 215 7.91 2.65 8.39
CA VAL A 215 8.16 3.88 7.63
C VAL A 215 6.86 4.65 7.39
N LEU A 216 5.79 3.99 6.95
CA LEU A 216 4.50 4.65 6.71
C LEU A 216 3.86 5.11 8.03
N GLN A 217 3.96 4.31 9.10
CA GLN A 217 3.52 4.71 10.44
C GLN A 217 4.26 5.96 10.93
N GLN A 218 5.57 6.07 10.70
CA GLN A 218 6.33 7.28 11.05
C GLN A 218 5.88 8.52 10.25
N VAL A 219 5.38 8.36 9.02
CA VAL A 219 4.82 9.47 8.22
C VAL A 219 3.44 9.89 8.73
N VAL A 220 2.58 8.93 9.07
CA VAL A 220 1.18 9.16 9.49
C VAL A 220 1.08 9.61 10.95
N SER A 221 1.98 9.16 11.83
CA SER A 221 2.03 9.55 13.25
C SER A 221 3.00 10.70 13.55
N GLY A 222 3.64 11.28 12.53
CA GLY A 222 4.39 12.54 12.63
C GLY A 222 3.71 13.63 11.80
N ASP A 223 4.04 14.89 12.07
CA ASP A 223 3.48 16.07 11.37
C ASP A 223 4.03 16.23 9.94
N PHE A 224 3.95 15.18 9.13
CA PHE A 224 4.39 15.14 7.74
C PHE A 224 3.19 15.20 6.79
N ALA A 225 3.30 16.05 5.76
CA ALA A 225 2.34 16.10 4.66
C ALA A 225 2.42 14.88 3.72
N GLY A 226 3.42 14.01 3.91
CA GLY A 226 3.56 12.77 3.17
C GLY A 226 5.01 12.28 3.04
N LEU A 227 5.19 11.31 2.14
CA LEU A 227 6.45 10.63 1.85
C LEU A 227 6.89 10.91 0.41
N ILE A 228 8.13 11.35 0.21
CA ILE A 228 8.77 11.38 -1.11
C ILE A 228 9.66 10.14 -1.22
N VAL A 229 9.44 9.35 -2.28
CA VAL A 229 10.24 8.17 -2.59
C VAL A 229 11.25 8.50 -3.69
N ASP A 230 12.51 8.12 -3.50
CA ASP A 230 13.59 8.23 -4.49
C ASP A 230 13.75 9.65 -5.07
N ASN A 231 13.84 10.66 -4.19
CA ASN A 231 13.74 12.08 -4.55
C ASN A 231 14.71 12.57 -5.67
N ALA A 232 15.87 11.93 -5.80
CA ALA A 232 16.88 12.23 -6.82
C ALA A 232 16.55 11.65 -8.21
N SER A 233 15.76 10.58 -8.29
CA SER A 233 15.60 9.71 -9.46
C SER A 233 14.67 10.25 -10.56
N ALA A 234 14.57 11.57 -10.73
CA ALA A 234 13.61 12.19 -11.66
C ALA A 234 13.75 11.67 -13.11
N PRO A 235 12.66 11.29 -13.80
CA PRO A 235 11.25 11.45 -13.42
C PRO A 235 10.69 10.39 -12.46
N HIS A 236 11.41 9.28 -12.26
CA HIS A 236 11.05 8.06 -11.53
C HIS A 236 11.01 8.23 -10.00
N ARG A 237 10.22 9.21 -9.53
CA ARG A 237 10.01 9.52 -8.11
C ARG A 237 8.53 9.83 -7.87
N VAL A 238 8.03 9.50 -6.69
CA VAL A 238 6.62 9.72 -6.31
C VAL A 238 6.51 10.45 -4.98
N VAL A 239 5.36 11.10 -4.78
CA VAL A 239 4.98 11.70 -3.50
C VAL A 239 3.65 11.08 -3.09
N PHE A 240 3.61 10.47 -1.91
CA PHE A 240 2.40 9.90 -1.33
C PHE A 240 1.91 10.82 -0.20
N PRO A 241 0.73 11.46 -0.33
CA PRO A 241 0.13 12.25 0.74
C PRO A 241 -0.12 11.42 2.01
N SER A 242 -0.01 12.03 3.19
CA SER A 242 -0.13 11.31 4.46
C SER A 242 -1.50 10.63 4.63
N GLU A 243 -2.56 11.25 4.12
CA GLU A 243 -3.95 10.75 4.14
C GLU A 243 -4.14 9.49 3.28
N LEU A 244 -3.36 9.37 2.19
CA LEU A 244 -3.34 8.17 1.34
C LEU A 244 -2.57 7.02 2.01
N LEU A 245 -1.47 7.35 2.70
CA LEU A 245 -0.67 6.38 3.47
C LEU A 245 -1.44 5.86 4.69
N GLN A 246 -2.17 6.72 5.38
CA GLN A 246 -3.07 6.36 6.48
C GLN A 246 -4.12 5.35 6.01
N LYS A 247 -4.87 5.66 4.95
CA LYS A 247 -5.91 4.76 4.42
C LYS A 247 -5.35 3.42 3.93
N ALA A 248 -4.11 3.41 3.40
CA ALA A 248 -3.43 2.17 3.05
C ALA A 248 -3.09 1.31 4.29
N LEU A 249 -2.64 1.93 5.39
CA LEU A 249 -2.37 1.23 6.66
C LEU A 249 -3.65 0.71 7.33
N GLU A 250 -4.73 1.50 7.35
CA GLU A 250 -6.04 1.12 7.93
C GLU A 250 -6.66 -0.12 7.25
N GLN A 251 -6.37 -0.32 5.96
CA GLN A 251 -6.94 -1.41 5.16
C GLN A 251 -6.05 -2.67 5.11
N ALA A 252 -4.78 -2.55 5.48
CA ALA A 252 -3.79 -3.62 5.42
C ALA A 252 -3.91 -4.65 6.56
N ASP A 253 -3.24 -5.79 6.39
CA ASP A 253 -2.77 -6.60 7.52
C ASP A 253 -1.56 -5.91 8.17
N VAL A 254 -1.56 -5.79 9.50
CA VAL A 254 -0.51 -5.09 10.27
C VAL A 254 0.88 -5.71 10.08
N ASP A 255 0.93 -7.04 9.92
CA ASP A 255 2.16 -7.80 9.68
C ASP A 255 2.51 -7.89 8.18
N MET A 256 1.62 -7.42 7.29
CA MET A 256 1.68 -7.64 5.84
C MET A 256 1.91 -9.13 5.47
N THR A 257 1.28 -10.07 6.18
CA THR A 257 1.64 -11.51 6.16
C THR A 257 1.58 -12.10 4.76
N VAL A 258 0.40 -12.08 4.14
CA VAL A 258 0.18 -12.66 2.81
C VAL A 258 1.00 -11.89 1.76
N LYS A 259 1.01 -10.56 1.81
CA LYS A 259 1.81 -9.70 0.92
C LYS A 259 3.31 -10.03 0.98
N SER A 260 3.85 -10.26 2.17
CA SER A 260 5.26 -10.60 2.38
C SER A 260 5.58 -12.01 1.90
N LEU A 261 4.68 -12.99 2.11
CA LEU A 261 4.82 -14.34 1.58
C LEU A 261 4.82 -14.37 0.04
N ILE A 262 3.92 -13.62 -0.61
CA ILE A 262 3.85 -13.58 -2.08
C ILE A 262 5.00 -12.77 -2.70
N ALA A 263 5.54 -11.76 -2.00
CA ALA A 263 6.70 -10.99 -2.45
C ALA A 263 8.07 -11.66 -2.18
N ALA A 264 8.14 -12.63 -1.25
CA ALA A 264 9.36 -13.39 -0.95
C ALA A 264 9.66 -14.45 -2.04
N PRO A 265 10.94 -14.83 -2.24
CA PRO A 265 11.31 -15.95 -3.12
C PRO A 265 10.51 -17.22 -2.80
N ARG A 266 10.08 -17.93 -3.85
CA ARG A 266 9.23 -19.13 -3.70
C ARG A 266 10.02 -20.30 -3.11
N GLU A 267 9.60 -20.76 -1.93
CA GLU A 267 10.02 -21.97 -1.27
C GLU A 267 9.00 -23.10 -1.54
N GLN A 268 9.38 -24.37 -1.33
CA GLN A 268 8.52 -25.52 -1.64
C GLN A 268 7.18 -25.51 -0.86
N ASP A 269 7.17 -24.91 0.32
CA ASP A 269 6.03 -24.81 1.25
C ASP A 269 5.32 -23.44 1.18
N THR A 270 5.68 -22.53 0.26
CA THR A 270 5.07 -21.19 0.21
C THR A 270 3.56 -21.26 -0.01
N ALA A 271 3.04 -22.21 -0.80
CA ALA A 271 1.60 -22.40 -0.97
C ALA A 271 0.91 -22.78 0.35
N SER A 272 1.52 -23.67 1.15
CA SER A 272 1.01 -24.08 2.47
C SER A 272 1.07 -22.92 3.49
N LYS A 273 2.20 -22.21 3.58
CA LYS A 273 2.35 -21.00 4.42
C LYS A 273 1.29 -19.94 4.10
N VAL A 274 0.97 -19.77 2.81
CA VAL A 274 -0.10 -18.86 2.37
C VAL A 274 -1.49 -19.41 2.74
N GLY A 275 -1.75 -20.71 2.55
CA GLY A 275 -3.01 -21.35 2.97
C GLY A 275 -3.27 -21.28 4.48
N GLU A 276 -2.22 -21.37 5.31
CA GLU A 276 -2.28 -21.13 6.75
C GLU A 276 -2.60 -19.66 7.07
N ALA A 277 -1.96 -18.70 6.39
CA ALA A 277 -2.26 -17.28 6.57
C ALA A 277 -3.71 -16.94 6.16
N LEU A 278 -4.24 -17.52 5.08
CA LEU A 278 -5.63 -17.36 4.64
C LEU A 278 -6.68 -17.84 5.66
N ALA A 279 -6.30 -18.71 6.61
CA ALA A 279 -7.19 -19.17 7.68
C ALA A 279 -7.32 -18.14 8.84
N THR A 280 -6.49 -17.10 8.86
CA THR A 280 -6.42 -16.13 9.99
C THR A 280 -6.44 -14.66 9.56
N LYS A 281 -6.09 -14.35 8.30
CA LYS A 281 -5.99 -12.98 7.80
C LYS A 281 -7.16 -12.65 6.87
N ARG A 282 -7.81 -11.51 7.14
CA ARG A 282 -8.79 -10.88 6.24
C ARG A 282 -8.15 -10.64 4.87
N MET A 283 -8.84 -11.08 3.83
CA MET A 283 -8.49 -10.80 2.43
C MET A 283 -9.49 -9.80 1.84
N TRP A 284 -9.30 -9.48 0.57
CA TRP A 284 -10.22 -8.70 -0.23
C TRP A 284 -10.58 -9.49 -1.49
N VAL A 285 -11.80 -9.30 -2.00
CA VAL A 285 -12.25 -9.79 -3.29
C VAL A 285 -12.63 -8.63 -4.20
N ALA A 286 -12.41 -8.79 -5.51
CA ALA A 286 -12.91 -7.87 -6.51
C ALA A 286 -14.38 -8.19 -6.83
N VAL A 287 -15.27 -7.22 -6.67
CA VAL A 287 -16.71 -7.38 -6.93
C VAL A 287 -17.26 -6.38 -7.93
N ASN A 288 -18.27 -6.82 -8.69
CA ASN A 288 -18.95 -6.01 -9.69
C ASN A 288 -20.49 -6.14 -9.55
N GLU A 289 -21.24 -5.09 -9.87
CA GLU A 289 -22.71 -5.08 -9.83
C GLU A 289 -23.27 -5.73 -11.10
N GLY A 290 -23.36 -7.06 -11.06
CA GLY A 290 -23.68 -7.90 -12.21
C GLY A 290 -25.12 -7.75 -12.73
N ASN A 291 -25.30 -6.84 -13.69
CA ASN A 291 -26.53 -6.67 -14.50
C ASN A 291 -27.77 -6.22 -13.69
N PRO A 292 -28.91 -5.89 -14.33
CA PRO A 292 -30.13 -5.43 -13.65
C PRO A 292 -30.92 -6.59 -13.00
N GLY A 293 -30.22 -7.41 -12.20
CA GLY A 293 -30.76 -8.49 -11.37
C GLY A 293 -30.25 -8.48 -9.93
N GLY A 294 -29.28 -7.61 -9.59
CA GLY A 294 -28.87 -7.33 -8.20
C GLY A 294 -27.97 -8.37 -7.52
N GLN A 295 -27.56 -9.44 -8.20
CA GLN A 295 -26.63 -10.42 -7.64
C GLN A 295 -25.18 -9.97 -7.89
N VAL A 296 -24.47 -9.63 -6.82
CA VAL A 296 -23.07 -9.17 -6.87
C VAL A 296 -22.17 -10.32 -7.35
N GLY A 297 -21.43 -10.10 -8.43
CA GLY A 297 -20.46 -11.05 -8.94
C GLY A 297 -19.10 -10.89 -8.26
N ILE A 298 -18.47 -12.02 -7.90
CA ILE A 298 -17.09 -12.07 -7.37
C ILE A 298 -16.16 -12.52 -8.50
N ALA A 299 -14.98 -11.90 -8.61
CA ALA A 299 -14.03 -12.22 -9.67
C ALA A 299 -13.38 -13.62 -9.50
N GLU A 300 -13.46 -14.43 -10.55
CA GLU A 300 -12.77 -15.71 -10.68
C GLU A 300 -11.74 -15.66 -11.82
N ALA A 301 -10.71 -16.48 -11.72
CA ALA A 301 -9.80 -16.80 -12.82
C ALA A 301 -10.07 -18.22 -13.31
N GLN A 302 -9.99 -18.44 -14.62
CA GLN A 302 -10.05 -19.77 -15.22
C GLN A 302 -8.76 -20.05 -16.01
N THR A 303 -8.20 -21.24 -15.83
CA THR A 303 -7.02 -21.69 -16.57
C THR A 303 -7.39 -22.34 -17.91
N PRO A 304 -6.46 -22.52 -18.87
CA PRO A 304 -6.74 -23.13 -20.16
C PRO A 304 -7.24 -24.60 -20.10
N ASP A 305 -6.92 -25.33 -19.03
CA ASP A 305 -7.44 -26.67 -18.71
C ASP A 305 -8.80 -26.64 -17.98
N GLY A 306 -9.36 -25.45 -17.73
CA GLY A 306 -10.71 -25.24 -17.24
C GLY A 306 -10.87 -25.12 -15.73
N LYS A 307 -9.81 -25.32 -14.92
CA LYS A 307 -9.86 -25.14 -13.46
C LYS A 307 -10.27 -23.70 -13.11
N ARG A 308 -11.21 -23.56 -12.17
CA ARG A 308 -11.69 -22.28 -11.62
C ARG A 308 -10.95 -21.94 -10.31
N PHE A 309 -10.57 -20.69 -10.14
CA PHE A 309 -9.91 -20.16 -8.94
C PHE A 309 -10.56 -18.84 -8.51
N LEU A 310 -10.85 -18.67 -7.23
CA LEU A 310 -11.29 -17.38 -6.68
C LEU A 310 -10.12 -16.37 -6.67
N GLN A 311 -10.33 -15.14 -7.16
CA GLN A 311 -9.33 -14.08 -7.09
C GLN A 311 -9.35 -13.42 -5.70
N LEU A 312 -8.25 -13.58 -4.96
CA LEU A 312 -8.04 -12.96 -3.65
C LEU A 312 -6.96 -11.89 -3.71
N PHE A 313 -7.08 -10.89 -2.85
CA PHE A 313 -6.21 -9.72 -2.80
C PHE A 313 -5.82 -9.46 -1.35
N SER A 314 -4.53 -9.25 -1.08
CA SER A 314 -4.00 -8.94 0.25
C SER A 314 -4.21 -7.47 0.64
N HIS A 315 -4.50 -6.62 -0.34
CA HIS A 315 -4.78 -5.20 -0.14
C HIS A 315 -5.77 -4.66 -1.20
N PRO A 316 -6.72 -3.76 -0.86
CA PRO A 316 -7.72 -3.27 -1.82
C PRO A 316 -7.11 -2.48 -2.98
N LEU A 317 -5.91 -1.91 -2.83
CA LEU A 317 -5.16 -1.31 -3.95
C LEU A 317 -4.84 -2.31 -5.07
N GLU A 318 -4.79 -3.61 -4.79
CA GLU A 318 -4.57 -4.65 -5.80
C GLU A 318 -5.80 -4.87 -6.69
N VAL A 319 -7.01 -4.71 -6.13
CA VAL A 319 -8.26 -4.70 -6.92
C VAL A 319 -8.31 -3.48 -7.84
N LEU A 320 -7.99 -2.30 -7.29
CA LEU A 320 -7.98 -1.05 -8.06
C LEU A 320 -6.90 -1.08 -9.15
N ALA A 321 -5.73 -1.66 -8.87
CA ALA A 321 -4.63 -1.85 -9.82
C ALA A 321 -4.87 -2.94 -10.89
N LEU A 322 -6.08 -3.48 -11.01
CA LEU A 322 -6.51 -4.24 -12.19
C LEU A 322 -7.24 -3.40 -13.24
N GLY A 323 -7.69 -2.17 -12.92
CA GLY A 323 -8.34 -1.26 -13.87
C GLY A 323 -9.69 -1.73 -14.43
N ARG A 324 -10.29 -2.80 -13.88
CA ARG A 324 -11.55 -3.39 -14.38
C ARG A 324 -12.82 -2.63 -13.95
N GLY A 325 -12.69 -1.61 -13.11
CA GLY A 325 -13.82 -0.93 -12.46
C GLY A 325 -14.46 -1.71 -11.31
N ASP A 326 -13.88 -2.85 -10.91
CA ASP A 326 -14.34 -3.63 -9.75
C ASP A 326 -14.10 -2.85 -8.45
N ARG A 327 -15.00 -3.02 -7.48
CA ARG A 327 -14.83 -2.48 -6.13
C ARG A 327 -14.19 -3.55 -5.23
N PRO A 328 -13.26 -3.19 -4.33
CA PRO A 328 -12.76 -4.11 -3.32
C PRO A 328 -13.80 -4.32 -2.22
N LEU A 329 -14.10 -5.57 -1.89
CA LEU A 329 -14.94 -5.96 -0.74
C LEU A 329 -14.10 -6.73 0.27
N PRO A 330 -14.17 -6.42 1.58
CA PRO A 330 -13.55 -7.24 2.64
C PRO A 330 -14.06 -8.68 2.58
N PHE A 331 -13.17 -9.64 2.82
CA PHE A 331 -13.48 -11.06 2.71
C PHE A 331 -12.79 -11.86 3.82
N GLU A 332 -13.59 -12.37 4.75
CA GLU A 332 -13.11 -12.97 6.00
C GLU A 332 -12.84 -14.49 5.85
N PRO A 333 -11.93 -15.09 6.66
CA PRO A 333 -11.58 -16.51 6.55
C PRO A 333 -12.77 -17.48 6.57
N LEU A 334 -13.80 -17.21 7.38
CA LEU A 334 -15.04 -18.00 7.42
C LEU A 334 -15.85 -17.92 6.11
N GLN A 335 -15.84 -16.78 5.43
CA GLN A 335 -16.50 -16.60 4.14
C GLN A 335 -15.74 -17.36 3.04
N LEU A 336 -14.40 -17.31 3.08
CA LEU A 336 -13.55 -18.08 2.18
C LEU A 336 -13.76 -19.59 2.36
N ALA A 337 -13.75 -20.07 3.61
CA ALA A 337 -14.02 -21.46 3.93
C ALA A 337 -15.38 -21.92 3.41
N LYS A 338 -16.43 -21.11 3.62
CA LYS A 338 -17.79 -21.38 3.15
C LYS A 338 -17.93 -21.38 1.62
N ILE A 339 -17.25 -20.48 0.90
CA ILE A 339 -17.23 -20.54 -0.57
C ILE A 339 -16.51 -21.80 -1.04
N LEU A 340 -15.33 -22.09 -0.50
CA LEU A 340 -14.54 -23.26 -0.92
C LEU A 340 -15.24 -24.59 -0.61
N SER A 341 -15.96 -24.71 0.51
CA SER A 341 -16.73 -25.92 0.84
C SER A 341 -18.00 -26.05 -0.02
N SER A 342 -18.68 -24.95 -0.35
CA SER A 342 -19.88 -24.95 -1.20
C SER A 342 -19.55 -25.20 -2.69
N HIS A 343 -18.39 -24.73 -3.15
CA HIS A 343 -17.93 -24.86 -4.54
C HIS A 343 -16.78 -25.87 -4.63
N ILE A 344 -17.14 -27.16 -4.62
CA ILE A 344 -16.19 -28.28 -4.70
C ILE A 344 -15.47 -28.37 -6.06
N ASP A 345 -16.01 -27.72 -7.10
CA ASP A 345 -15.42 -27.63 -8.45
C ASP A 345 -14.36 -26.51 -8.56
N MET A 346 -14.28 -25.61 -7.57
CA MET A 346 -13.25 -24.59 -7.47
C MET A 346 -11.93 -25.24 -7.03
N ALA A 347 -10.90 -25.14 -7.86
CA ALA A 347 -9.61 -25.79 -7.67
C ALA A 347 -8.72 -25.11 -6.60
N GLY A 348 -9.10 -23.91 -6.14
CA GLY A 348 -8.42 -23.18 -5.08
C GLY A 348 -8.57 -21.68 -5.24
N VAL A 349 -7.53 -20.94 -4.87
CA VAL A 349 -7.46 -19.46 -4.99
C VAL A 349 -6.26 -19.02 -5.81
N ILE A 350 -6.33 -17.83 -6.39
CA ILE A 350 -5.18 -17.07 -6.90
C ILE A 350 -5.07 -15.76 -6.14
N ILE A 351 -3.89 -15.48 -5.56
CA ILE A 351 -3.62 -14.24 -4.83
C ILE A 351 -2.87 -13.25 -5.72
N ASP A 352 -3.25 -11.97 -5.62
CA ASP A 352 -2.77 -10.82 -6.39
C ASP A 352 -2.49 -11.15 -7.88
N PRO A 353 -3.53 -11.32 -8.71
CA PRO A 353 -3.38 -11.47 -10.16
C PRO A 353 -2.65 -10.32 -10.87
N ALA A 354 -2.43 -9.17 -10.21
CA ALA A 354 -1.61 -8.06 -10.72
C ALA A 354 -0.12 -8.15 -10.30
N GLY A 355 0.26 -9.19 -9.55
CA GLY A 355 1.63 -9.61 -9.28
C GLY A 355 2.29 -8.90 -8.08
N PRO A 356 3.17 -9.59 -7.30
CA PRO A 356 3.57 -10.99 -7.46
C PRO A 356 2.46 -11.97 -7.03
N SER A 357 2.17 -12.96 -7.87
CA SER A 357 1.00 -13.83 -7.71
C SER A 357 1.36 -15.21 -7.18
N ILE A 358 0.37 -15.92 -6.64
CA ILE A 358 0.47 -17.35 -6.32
C ILE A 358 -0.88 -18.03 -6.51
N VAL A 359 -0.86 -19.22 -7.09
CA VAL A 359 -2.00 -20.15 -7.07
C VAL A 359 -1.83 -21.07 -5.87
N VAL A 360 -2.88 -21.23 -5.08
CA VAL A 360 -2.93 -22.15 -3.94
C VAL A 360 -4.08 -23.13 -4.20
N GLU A 361 -3.75 -24.37 -4.56
CA GLU A 361 -4.76 -25.42 -4.82
C GLU A 361 -5.36 -25.96 -3.51
N ARG A 362 -6.47 -26.71 -3.61
CA ARG A 362 -7.29 -27.12 -2.44
C ARG A 362 -6.54 -27.87 -1.34
N ASP A 363 -5.47 -28.59 -1.67
CA ASP A 363 -4.66 -29.36 -0.72
C ASP A 363 -3.91 -28.45 0.27
N ALA A 364 -3.31 -27.38 -0.23
CA ALA A 364 -2.68 -26.34 0.58
C ALA A 364 -3.69 -25.47 1.36
N LEU A 365 -4.98 -25.51 1.03
CA LEU A 365 -6.06 -24.78 1.71
C LEU A 365 -6.69 -25.55 2.88
N THR A 366 -6.10 -26.66 3.33
CA THR A 366 -6.61 -27.48 4.44
C THR A 366 -6.97 -26.67 5.69
N SER A 367 -6.10 -25.75 6.11
CA SER A 367 -6.31 -24.88 7.29
C SER A 367 -7.53 -23.97 7.16
N VAL A 368 -7.89 -23.55 5.94
CA VAL A 368 -9.09 -22.77 5.65
C VAL A 368 -10.33 -23.66 5.63
N LEU A 369 -10.24 -24.83 5.00
CA LEU A 369 -11.37 -25.77 4.85
C LEU A 369 -11.88 -26.30 6.20
N ILE A 370 -11.00 -26.45 7.20
CA ILE A 370 -11.38 -26.81 8.57
C ILE A 370 -12.35 -25.80 9.20
N LEU A 371 -12.26 -24.51 8.83
CA LEU A 371 -13.14 -23.46 9.35
C LEU A 371 -14.59 -23.54 8.85
N ALA A 372 -14.89 -24.42 7.89
CA ALA A 372 -16.24 -24.70 7.41
C ALA A 372 -16.87 -25.95 8.06
N ILE A 373 -16.21 -26.54 9.06
CA ILE A 373 -16.72 -27.66 9.85
C ILE A 373 -17.29 -27.07 11.15
N ASP A 374 -18.61 -27.15 11.33
CA ASP A 374 -19.21 -26.96 12.65
C ASP A 374 -18.75 -28.10 13.58
N ILE A 375 -18.32 -27.75 14.80
CA ILE A 375 -17.81 -28.69 15.81
C ILE A 375 -18.83 -28.91 16.95
N ASP A 376 -19.98 -28.21 16.90
CA ASP A 376 -21.08 -28.33 17.85
C ASP A 376 -22.08 -29.43 17.43
N ASP A 377 -21.72 -30.71 17.63
CA ASP A 377 -22.61 -31.90 17.58
C ASP A 377 -22.09 -33.04 18.50
#